data_AF-A0AAR5PDG4-F1
#
_entry.id   AF-A0AAR5PDG4-F1
#
_cell.length_a   1.000
_cell.length_b   1.000
_cell.length_c   1.000
_cell.angle_alpha   90.00
_cell.angle_beta   90.00
_cell.angle_gamma   90.00
#
_symmetry.space_group_name_H-M   'P 1'
#
loop_
_entity.id
_entity.type
_entity.pdbx_description
1 polymer ?
#
loop_
_entity_poly.entity_id
_entity_poly.type
_entity_poly.pdbx_seq_one_letter_code
_entity_poly.pdbx_strand_id
1 'polypeptide(L)'
;MRVIDLGYSLLEYLLANTLDTYFNGHENGAGLRVDQFRGGRAAGAGAHQAAGGGIRGAAEVRRAYKASVVPASGGTKTGPRGRRGARGMSMGQKVSNGVKAGNGRDAAAAPYKPVIPRELAQDFARPPRLDMLLDMPTALRETQLKYSWNQDDRSLNIFVKEDDKLTFHRHPVAQSTDCIRGKVGFTKGMHCWEICWSTRQRGTHAVVGVATADAPLHSVGYHSLVGSTDNSWGWDLGRNKLYHDSKNSSGSLYPASLKPDETFIVPDKFLVVLDMDEGTLSFVVDGQYLGIAFRGLKGKKLYPIVSAVWGHCEITMRYIGGLDPEPLPLMDLCRRVIRQKIGKAQLEEKVMSLQLPQALQTYLLYRDRR
;
A
#
# COMPACT_ATOMS: atom_id res chain seq x y z
N MET A 1 -22.98 21.51 9.77
CA MET A 1 -21.54 21.21 9.56
C MET A 1 -20.61 21.79 10.62
N ARG A 2 -21.00 22.80 11.44
CA ARG A 2 -20.12 23.39 12.49
C ARG A 2 -20.26 22.78 13.90
N VAL A 3 -21.23 21.90 14.14
CA VAL A 3 -21.50 21.34 15.49
C VAL A 3 -20.65 20.10 15.80
N ILE A 4 -20.16 19.40 14.78
CA ILE A 4 -19.37 18.16 14.95
C ILE A 4 -17.92 18.49 15.34
N ASP A 5 -17.29 19.51 14.73
CA ASP A 5 -15.92 19.93 15.08
C ASP A 5 -15.79 20.48 16.51
N LEU A 6 -16.82 21.16 17.01
CA LEU A 6 -16.86 21.64 18.41
C LEU A 6 -16.94 20.49 19.42
N GLY A 7 -17.62 19.39 19.07
CA GLY A 7 -17.72 18.20 19.91
C GLY A 7 -16.40 17.46 20.05
N TYR A 8 -15.63 17.33 18.96
CA TYR A 8 -14.30 16.71 18.98
C TYR A 8 -13.29 17.54 19.80
N SER A 9 -13.31 18.87 19.63
CA SER A 9 -12.43 19.77 20.38
C SER A 9 -12.73 19.77 21.89
N LEU A 10 -14.01 19.77 22.28
CA LEU A 10 -14.40 19.74 23.69
C LEU A 10 -14.07 18.39 24.35
N LEU A 11 -14.22 17.29 23.61
CA LEU A 11 -13.88 15.95 24.12
C LEU A 11 -12.37 15.74 24.24
N GLU A 12 -11.58 16.21 23.26
CA GLU A 12 -10.12 16.21 23.36
C GLU A 12 -9.65 17.09 24.53
N TYR A 13 -10.30 18.24 24.76
CA TYR A 13 -10.00 19.13 25.88
C TYR A 13 -10.34 18.50 27.24
N LEU A 14 -11.49 17.84 27.36
CA LEU A 14 -11.91 17.15 28.59
C LEU A 14 -11.04 15.94 28.90
N LEU A 15 -10.68 15.13 27.89
CA LEU A 15 -9.77 13.99 28.05
C LEU A 15 -8.35 14.45 28.38
N ALA A 16 -7.86 15.52 27.75
CA ALA A 16 -6.55 16.10 28.05
C ALA A 16 -6.49 16.60 29.50
N ASN A 17 -7.51 17.34 29.95
CA ASN A 17 -7.55 17.87 31.32
C ASN A 17 -7.67 16.77 32.38
N THR A 18 -8.48 15.74 32.12
CA THR A 18 -8.67 14.61 33.06
C THR A 18 -7.41 13.75 33.18
N LEU A 19 -6.69 13.55 32.06
CA LEU A 19 -5.42 12.82 32.07
C LEU A 19 -4.29 13.67 32.69
N ASP A 20 -4.24 14.98 32.44
CA ASP A 20 -3.27 15.86 33.10
C ASP A 20 -3.48 15.91 34.62
N THR A 21 -4.74 15.85 35.09
CA THR A 21 -4.99 15.73 36.55
C THR A 21 -4.57 14.36 37.10
N TYR A 22 -4.73 13.28 36.33
CA TYR A 22 -4.35 11.93 36.76
C TYR A 22 -2.83 11.72 36.77
N PHE A 23 -2.11 12.32 35.81
CA PHE A 23 -0.65 12.22 35.69
C PHE A 23 0.11 13.26 36.53
N ASN A 24 -0.43 14.47 36.73
CA ASN A 24 0.17 15.49 37.61
C ASN A 24 -0.36 15.46 39.05
N GLY A 25 -1.43 14.69 39.33
CA GLY A 25 -2.02 14.58 40.67
C GLY A 25 -1.22 13.74 41.66
N HIS A 26 -0.09 13.17 41.25
CA HIS A 26 0.72 12.31 42.11
C HIS A 26 1.63 13.06 43.11
N GLU A 27 1.51 14.39 43.22
CA GLU A 27 2.19 15.19 44.25
C GLU A 27 1.35 15.48 45.51
N ASN A 28 0.04 15.17 45.54
CA ASN A 28 -0.75 15.36 46.77
C ASN A 28 -1.68 14.18 47.02
N GLY A 29 -1.29 13.34 47.98
CA GLY A 29 -2.02 12.13 48.36
C GLY A 29 -3.41 12.41 48.90
N ALA A 30 -4.42 11.84 48.24
CA ALA A 30 -5.72 11.52 48.85
C ALA A 30 -6.36 10.37 48.05
N GLY A 31 -6.27 9.15 48.57
CA GLY A 31 -6.93 7.98 47.98
C GLY A 31 -8.44 8.04 48.17
N LEU A 32 -9.20 7.89 47.08
CA LEU A 32 -10.64 7.72 47.12
C LEU A 32 -11.00 6.22 47.12
N ARG A 33 -11.56 5.77 48.25
CA ARG A 33 -12.23 4.46 48.40
C ARG A 33 -13.53 4.43 47.60
N VAL A 34 -13.75 3.37 46.85
CA VAL A 34 -15.05 3.05 46.22
C VAL A 34 -15.67 1.91 47.02
N ASP A 35 -16.70 2.22 47.80
CA ASP A 35 -17.58 1.23 48.42
C ASP A 35 -19.05 1.62 48.16
N GLN A 36 -19.85 0.58 47.93
CA GLN A 36 -21.32 0.54 47.91
C GLN A 36 -22.07 1.10 46.68
N PHE A 37 -22.42 0.19 45.76
CA PHE A 37 -23.79 0.09 45.25
C PHE A 37 -24.16 -1.38 45.04
N ARG A 38 -25.13 -1.86 45.82
CA ARG A 38 -25.71 -3.21 45.75
C ARG A 38 -27.23 -3.05 45.71
N GLY A 39 -27.89 -3.72 44.77
CA GLY A 39 -29.30 -4.12 44.88
C GLY A 39 -30.25 -3.61 43.79
N GLY A 40 -30.86 -4.54 43.07
CA GLY A 40 -32.03 -4.26 42.20
C GLY A 40 -32.30 -5.33 41.14
N ARG A 41 -32.68 -6.56 41.55
CA ARG A 41 -33.31 -7.56 40.67
C ARG A 41 -34.77 -7.19 40.44
N ALA A 42 -35.25 -7.29 39.19
CA ALA A 42 -36.66 -7.48 38.89
C ALA A 42 -36.82 -8.53 37.78
N ALA A 43 -37.67 -9.50 38.04
CA ALA A 43 -38.09 -10.56 37.12
C ALA A 43 -39.34 -10.13 36.35
N GLY A 44 -39.51 -10.65 35.14
CA GLY A 44 -40.74 -10.53 34.36
C GLY A 44 -40.73 -11.53 33.20
N ALA A 45 -41.60 -12.54 33.29
CA ALA A 45 -41.79 -13.61 32.33
C ALA A 45 -42.66 -13.18 31.13
N GLY A 46 -42.57 -13.92 30.02
CA GLY A 46 -43.52 -13.84 28.91
C GLY A 46 -43.07 -14.64 27.68
N ALA A 47 -43.54 -15.87 27.57
CA ALA A 47 -43.35 -16.76 26.42
C ALA A 47 -44.39 -16.47 25.31
N HIS A 48 -44.03 -16.68 24.05
CA HIS A 48 -44.94 -17.27 23.04
C HIS A 48 -44.17 -17.86 21.84
N GLN A 49 -44.50 -19.12 21.56
CA GLN A 49 -44.33 -19.98 20.37
C GLN A 49 -44.90 -19.33 19.08
N ALA A 50 -44.67 -19.75 17.83
CA ALA A 50 -43.89 -20.82 17.18
C ALA A 50 -44.00 -20.65 15.64
N ALA A 51 -43.34 -21.57 14.92
CA ALA A 51 -43.49 -22.00 13.51
C ALA A 51 -42.99 -21.03 12.44
N GLY A 52 -42.32 -21.45 11.36
CA GLY A 52 -42.09 -22.77 10.79
C GLY A 52 -42.16 -22.62 9.26
N GLY A 53 -41.21 -23.20 8.52
CA GLY A 53 -41.26 -23.22 7.06
C GLY A 53 -39.88 -23.43 6.43
N GLY A 54 -39.65 -24.64 5.91
CA GLY A 54 -38.43 -24.99 5.21
C GLY A 54 -38.58 -25.09 3.69
N ILE A 55 -37.51 -25.67 3.14
CA ILE A 55 -37.33 -26.42 1.89
C ILE A 55 -36.92 -25.65 0.61
N ARG A 56 -35.87 -26.25 -0.01
CA ARG A 56 -35.43 -26.27 -1.43
C ARG A 56 -34.53 -25.10 -1.84
N GLY A 57 -33.35 -25.29 -2.42
CA GLY A 57 -32.80 -26.41 -3.19
C GLY A 57 -32.43 -25.92 -4.59
N ALA A 58 -31.23 -26.31 -5.04
CA ALA A 58 -30.75 -26.39 -6.42
C ALA A 58 -29.80 -25.32 -7.00
N ALA A 59 -28.77 -25.88 -7.63
CA ALA A 59 -28.15 -25.51 -8.91
C ALA A 59 -27.01 -24.49 -8.96
N GLU A 60 -25.81 -25.07 -8.79
CA GLU A 60 -24.63 -24.90 -9.64
C GLU A 60 -24.89 -24.35 -11.05
N VAL A 61 -24.19 -23.27 -11.42
CA VAL A 61 -23.97 -22.88 -12.83
C VAL A 61 -22.48 -22.59 -13.01
N ARG A 62 -21.74 -23.62 -13.42
CA ARG A 62 -20.42 -23.50 -14.05
C ARG A 62 -20.60 -22.94 -15.46
N ARG A 63 -19.97 -21.82 -15.79
CA ARG A 63 -19.85 -21.34 -17.17
C ARG A 63 -18.39 -21.42 -17.61
N ALA A 64 -18.10 -22.45 -18.39
CA ALA A 64 -16.85 -22.63 -19.09
C ALA A 64 -16.79 -21.67 -20.30
N TYR A 65 -15.69 -20.92 -20.43
CA TYR A 65 -15.33 -20.28 -21.69
C TYR A 65 -14.28 -21.14 -22.39
N LYS A 66 -14.67 -21.71 -23.54
CA LYS A 66 -13.79 -22.40 -24.48
C LYS A 66 -13.06 -21.37 -25.35
N ALA A 67 -11.76 -21.58 -25.48
CA ALA A 67 -10.90 -20.98 -26.48
C ALA A 67 -11.31 -21.39 -27.90
N SER A 68 -11.20 -20.47 -28.85
CA SER A 68 -11.20 -20.74 -30.29
C SER A 68 -9.93 -20.14 -30.90
N VAL A 69 -8.96 -21.03 -31.13
CA VAL A 69 -7.78 -20.82 -31.96
C VAL A 69 -8.19 -21.14 -33.41
N VAL A 70 -7.90 -20.24 -34.34
CA VAL A 70 -8.04 -20.50 -35.78
C VAL A 70 -6.64 -20.52 -36.40
N PRO A 71 -6.24 -21.58 -37.12
CA PRO A 71 -5.00 -21.60 -37.87
C PRO A 71 -5.23 -21.03 -39.28
N ALA A 72 -4.27 -20.26 -39.80
CA ALA A 72 -4.19 -19.94 -41.22
C ALA A 72 -2.87 -20.47 -41.78
N SER A 73 -2.97 -21.37 -42.75
CA SER A 73 -1.87 -21.97 -43.50
C SER A 73 -2.25 -22.07 -44.98
N GLY A 74 -1.34 -21.64 -45.87
CA GLY A 74 -1.13 -22.30 -47.17
C GLY A 74 -1.46 -21.54 -48.46
N GLY A 75 -0.43 -21.33 -49.31
CA GLY A 75 -0.49 -21.40 -50.78
C GLY A 75 -0.24 -20.08 -51.54
N THR A 76 0.98 -19.69 -51.92
CA THR A 76 1.81 -20.05 -53.12
C THR A 76 1.24 -19.80 -54.52
N LYS A 77 1.98 -18.96 -55.28
CA LYS A 77 2.41 -19.02 -56.72
C LYS A 77 2.57 -17.57 -57.22
N THR A 78 3.47 -17.09 -58.08
CA THR A 78 4.69 -17.50 -58.83
C THR A 78 5.15 -16.19 -59.55
N GLY A 79 6.47 -15.95 -59.75
CA GLY A 79 7.05 -14.69 -60.26
C GLY A 79 6.85 -14.37 -61.77
N PRO A 80 7.72 -13.58 -62.47
CA PRO A 80 9.19 -13.73 -62.43
C PRO A 80 10.09 -12.46 -62.59
N ARG A 81 11.36 -12.65 -62.15
CA ARG A 81 12.68 -12.23 -62.71
C ARG A 81 13.09 -10.75 -62.82
N GLY A 82 14.19 -10.43 -62.11
CA GLY A 82 15.20 -9.44 -62.47
C GLY A 82 16.52 -9.67 -61.71
N ARG A 83 17.58 -10.11 -62.42
CA ARG A 83 18.94 -10.42 -61.92
C ARG A 83 19.80 -9.16 -61.75
N ARG A 84 20.69 -9.19 -60.75
CA ARG A 84 22.08 -8.64 -60.62
C ARG A 84 22.28 -8.35 -59.12
N GLY A 85 23.37 -8.64 -58.43
CA GLY A 85 24.75 -9.02 -58.73
C GLY A 85 25.53 -8.64 -57.46
N ALA A 86 26.43 -9.52 -57.01
CA ALA A 86 27.03 -9.55 -55.68
C ALA A 86 27.74 -8.27 -55.21
N ARG A 87 27.75 -8.04 -53.88
CA ARG A 87 28.96 -7.73 -53.08
C ARG A 87 28.65 -7.86 -51.60
N GLY A 88 29.31 -8.81 -50.94
CA GLY A 88 29.32 -8.95 -49.49
C GLY A 88 30.20 -7.87 -48.86
N MET A 89 29.75 -7.34 -47.73
CA MET A 89 30.58 -6.65 -46.75
C MET A 89 30.11 -7.09 -45.36
N SER A 90 30.88 -8.03 -44.81
CA SER A 90 30.90 -8.38 -43.39
C SER A 90 31.48 -7.21 -42.62
N MET A 91 30.75 -6.70 -41.63
CA MET A 91 31.27 -5.77 -40.63
C MET A 91 31.16 -6.43 -39.26
N GLY A 92 31.99 -7.45 -39.05
CA GLY A 92 32.40 -7.86 -37.72
C GLY A 92 33.39 -6.83 -37.18
N GLN A 93 32.98 -6.03 -36.20
CA GLN A 93 33.90 -5.16 -35.48
C GLN A 93 34.43 -5.91 -34.26
N LYS A 94 35.76 -6.01 -34.23
CA LYS A 94 36.58 -6.89 -33.42
C LYS A 94 36.58 -6.50 -31.94
N VAL A 95 36.56 -7.54 -31.11
CA VAL A 95 36.96 -7.52 -29.70
C VAL A 95 38.46 -7.22 -29.63
N SER A 96 38.85 -6.17 -28.91
CA SER A 96 40.23 -5.92 -28.53
C SER A 96 40.34 -5.96 -27.00
N ASN A 97 40.82 -7.09 -26.50
CA ASN A 97 41.38 -7.22 -25.15
C ASN A 97 42.68 -6.43 -25.07
N GLY A 98 42.75 -5.50 -24.13
CA GLY A 98 43.97 -4.81 -23.72
C GLY A 98 43.94 -4.60 -22.21
N VAL A 99 44.48 -5.58 -21.48
CA VAL A 99 44.62 -5.54 -20.02
C VAL A 99 45.72 -4.55 -19.67
N LYS A 100 45.39 -3.51 -18.90
CA LYS A 100 46.38 -2.76 -18.12
C LYS A 100 45.88 -2.65 -16.69
N ALA A 101 46.54 -3.41 -15.82
CA ALA A 101 46.35 -3.40 -14.38
C ALA A 101 46.68 -2.00 -13.84
N GLY A 102 45.71 -1.40 -13.16
CA GLY A 102 45.88 -0.20 -12.35
C GLY A 102 45.07 -0.38 -11.07
N ASN A 103 45.78 -0.45 -9.94
CA ASN A 103 45.22 -0.56 -8.59
C ASN A 103 44.19 0.55 -8.34
N GLY A 104 42.91 0.19 -8.33
CA GLY A 104 41.80 1.04 -7.90
C GLY A 104 41.10 0.35 -6.75
N ARG A 105 41.34 0.88 -5.55
CA ARG A 105 40.76 0.45 -4.27
C ARG A 105 39.25 0.25 -4.39
N ASP A 106 38.75 -0.73 -3.64
CA ASP A 106 37.34 -1.00 -3.39
C ASP A 106 36.51 0.30 -3.38
N ALA A 107 35.72 0.50 -4.42
CA ALA A 107 34.65 1.49 -4.41
C ALA A 107 33.57 0.96 -3.47
N ALA A 108 33.81 1.09 -2.17
CA ALA A 108 32.81 0.93 -1.14
C ALA A 108 31.59 1.75 -1.58
N ALA A 109 30.47 1.06 -1.79
CA ALA A 109 29.19 1.68 -2.07
C ALA A 109 28.99 2.81 -1.06
N ALA A 110 28.83 4.04 -1.55
CA ALA A 110 28.62 5.19 -0.69
C ALA A 110 27.48 4.87 0.30
N PRO A 111 27.67 5.08 1.60
CA PRO A 111 26.66 4.74 2.59
C PRO A 111 25.40 5.55 2.28
N TYR A 112 24.30 4.83 2.06
CA TYR A 112 22.95 5.39 1.99
C TYR A 112 22.76 6.32 3.20
N LYS A 113 22.58 7.61 2.94
CA LYS A 113 22.16 8.58 3.96
C LYS A 113 20.66 8.79 3.79
N PRO A 114 19.80 8.10 4.59
CA PRO A 114 18.38 8.37 4.62
C PRO A 114 18.18 9.68 5.36
N VAL A 115 18.21 10.78 4.63
CA VAL A 115 17.63 12.02 5.11
C VAL A 115 16.96 12.61 3.90
N ILE A 116 15.64 12.38 3.78
CA ILE A 116 14.80 13.41 3.20
C ILE A 116 15.25 14.71 3.90
N PRO A 117 15.81 15.72 3.20
CA PRO A 117 16.24 16.95 3.84
C PRO A 117 15.13 17.40 4.79
N ARG A 118 15.46 17.71 6.06
CA ARG A 118 14.46 18.06 7.10
C ARG A 118 13.46 19.13 6.60
N GLU A 119 13.91 19.94 5.65
CA GLU A 119 13.13 20.92 4.89
C GLU A 119 11.93 20.30 4.16
N LEU A 120 12.07 19.15 3.47
CA LEU A 120 10.95 18.46 2.80
C LEU A 120 9.97 17.81 3.80
N ALA A 121 10.32 17.69 5.08
CA ALA A 121 9.50 17.05 6.13
C ALA A 121 8.53 17.99 6.84
N GLN A 122 8.75 19.30 6.76
CA GLN A 122 7.94 20.29 7.46
C GLN A 122 6.62 20.61 6.75
N ASP A 123 6.52 20.34 5.44
CA ASP A 123 5.37 20.80 4.64
C ASP A 123 4.19 19.83 4.60
N PHE A 124 4.35 18.60 5.08
CA PHE A 124 3.34 17.55 4.93
C PHE A 124 2.93 16.94 6.27
N ALA A 125 2.14 17.71 7.03
CA ALA A 125 1.46 17.19 8.21
C ALA A 125 0.66 15.94 7.83
N ARG A 126 0.96 14.82 8.49
CA ARG A 126 0.28 13.56 8.22
C ARG A 126 -1.20 13.67 8.65
N PRO A 127 -2.16 13.19 7.83
CA PRO A 127 -3.56 13.20 8.21
C PRO A 127 -3.82 12.40 9.51
N PRO A 128 -4.65 12.90 10.46
CA PRO A 128 -4.93 12.20 11.70
C PRO A 128 -5.47 10.78 11.52
N ARG A 129 -6.31 10.53 10.51
CA ARG A 129 -6.82 9.19 10.17
C ARG A 129 -5.69 8.23 9.79
N LEU A 130 -4.65 8.71 9.09
CA LEU A 130 -3.49 7.89 8.74
C LEU A 130 -2.65 7.58 9.98
N ASP A 131 -2.44 8.54 10.88
CA ASP A 131 -1.76 8.26 12.15
C ASP A 131 -2.49 7.23 13.01
N MET A 132 -3.83 7.29 13.03
CA MET A 132 -4.65 6.26 13.68
C MET A 132 -4.43 4.88 13.08
N LEU A 133 -4.50 4.79 11.74
CA LEU A 133 -4.32 3.54 11.03
C LEU A 133 -2.96 2.93 11.35
N LEU A 134 -1.90 3.73 11.37
CA LEU A 134 -0.54 3.28 11.60
C LEU A 134 -0.20 3.01 13.08
N ASP A 135 -1.01 3.48 14.04
CA ASP A 135 -0.87 3.10 15.46
C ASP A 135 -1.62 1.81 15.82
N MET A 136 -2.58 1.40 15.00
CA MET A 136 -3.22 0.09 15.14
C MET A 136 -2.25 -1.05 14.79
N PRO A 137 -2.43 -2.25 15.38
CA PRO A 137 -1.67 -3.42 14.99
C PRO A 137 -1.86 -3.72 13.51
N THR A 138 -0.79 -4.18 12.87
CA THR A 138 -0.83 -4.60 11.46
C THR A 138 -1.82 -5.74 11.26
N ALA A 139 -2.43 -5.77 10.08
CA ALA A 139 -3.39 -6.80 9.72
C ALA A 139 -2.77 -8.20 9.83
N LEU A 140 -3.54 -9.14 10.36
CA LEU A 140 -3.16 -10.55 10.50
C LEU A 140 -2.78 -11.17 9.15
N ARG A 141 -1.98 -12.24 9.18
CA ARG A 141 -1.47 -12.91 7.97
C ARG A 141 -2.60 -13.35 7.02
N GLU A 142 -3.69 -13.88 7.54
CA GLU A 142 -4.85 -14.27 6.74
C GLU A 142 -5.44 -13.08 5.97
N THR A 143 -5.59 -11.94 6.65
CA THR A 143 -6.02 -10.68 6.03
C THR A 143 -5.02 -10.23 4.97
N GLN A 144 -3.71 -10.27 5.24
CA GLN A 144 -2.68 -9.94 4.25
C GLN A 144 -2.80 -10.80 2.98
N LEU A 145 -3.07 -12.11 3.12
CA LEU A 145 -3.27 -13.03 2.00
C LEU A 145 -4.54 -12.73 1.19
N LYS A 146 -5.61 -12.25 1.85
CA LYS A 146 -6.84 -11.81 1.19
C LYS A 146 -6.59 -10.58 0.30
N TYR A 147 -5.75 -9.66 0.76
CA TYR A 147 -5.41 -8.43 0.03
C TYR A 147 -4.14 -8.56 -0.84
N SER A 148 -3.56 -9.76 -0.98
CA SER A 148 -2.31 -9.98 -1.70
C SER A 148 -2.46 -9.87 -3.23
N TRP A 149 -1.36 -10.07 -3.95
CA TRP A 149 -1.35 -10.14 -5.41
C TRP A 149 -2.31 -11.21 -5.96
N ASN A 150 -2.94 -10.90 -7.08
CA ASN A 150 -3.88 -11.79 -7.74
C ASN A 150 -3.18 -12.61 -8.83
N GLN A 151 -3.05 -13.92 -8.60
CA GLN A 151 -2.44 -14.84 -9.56
C GLN A 151 -3.21 -14.94 -10.89
N ASP A 152 -4.51 -14.60 -10.87
CA ASP A 152 -5.40 -14.69 -12.03
C ASP A 152 -5.55 -13.34 -12.77
N ASP A 153 -4.95 -12.27 -12.24
CA ASP A 153 -5.06 -10.90 -12.78
C ASP A 153 -3.68 -10.23 -12.88
N ARG A 154 -2.90 -10.72 -13.85
CA ARG A 154 -1.48 -10.41 -14.04
C ARG A 154 -1.07 -10.50 -15.52
N SER A 155 0.08 -9.92 -15.84
CA SER A 155 0.84 -10.30 -17.03
C SER A 155 1.23 -11.78 -16.96
N LEU A 156 1.27 -12.45 -18.12
CA LEU A 156 1.73 -13.82 -18.25
C LEU A 156 3.22 -13.98 -17.89
N ASN A 157 4.00 -12.89 -17.91
CA ASN A 157 5.42 -12.89 -17.57
C ASN A 157 5.69 -12.76 -16.06
N ILE A 158 4.64 -12.69 -15.23
CA ILE A 158 4.72 -12.63 -13.77
C ILE A 158 4.07 -13.87 -13.18
N PHE A 159 4.53 -14.37 -12.04
CA PHE A 159 3.79 -15.35 -11.25
C PHE A 159 3.92 -15.04 -9.75
N VAL A 160 2.87 -15.30 -8.98
CA VAL A 160 2.88 -15.24 -7.53
C VAL A 160 3.61 -16.49 -7.00
N LYS A 161 4.58 -16.29 -6.12
CA LYS A 161 5.41 -17.37 -5.58
C LYS A 161 4.57 -18.36 -4.77
N GLU A 162 4.96 -19.63 -4.77
CA GLU A 162 4.23 -20.67 -4.04
C GLU A 162 4.52 -20.66 -2.54
N ASP A 163 5.77 -20.43 -2.19
CA ASP A 163 6.30 -20.31 -0.83
C ASP A 163 5.94 -18.99 -0.16
N ASP A 164 5.79 -17.90 -0.92
CA ASP A 164 5.31 -16.61 -0.42
C ASP A 164 4.25 -15.95 -1.31
N LYS A 165 2.99 -16.20 -0.97
CA LYS A 165 1.80 -15.67 -1.69
C LYS A 165 1.63 -14.14 -1.60
N LEU A 166 2.49 -13.43 -0.86
CA LEU A 166 2.54 -11.97 -0.86
C LEU A 166 3.52 -11.41 -1.89
N THR A 167 4.34 -12.26 -2.49
CA THR A 167 5.42 -11.87 -3.41
C THR A 167 5.16 -12.45 -4.78
N PHE A 168 5.33 -11.65 -5.82
CA PHE A 168 5.42 -12.15 -7.19
C PHE A 168 6.86 -12.10 -7.69
N HIS A 169 7.15 -12.93 -8.68
CA HIS A 169 8.40 -12.97 -9.43
C HIS A 169 8.12 -12.64 -10.90
N ARG A 170 8.99 -11.86 -11.54
CA ARG A 170 8.91 -11.55 -12.97
C ARG A 170 9.95 -12.33 -13.77
N HIS A 171 9.53 -13.03 -14.82
CA HIS A 171 10.43 -13.68 -15.77
C HIS A 171 11.36 -12.67 -16.49
N PRO A 172 12.60 -13.04 -16.85
CA PRO A 172 13.55 -12.15 -17.51
C PRO A 172 13.23 -11.96 -19.00
N VAL A 173 12.07 -11.38 -19.29
CA VAL A 173 11.61 -11.12 -20.66
C VAL A 173 12.09 -9.73 -21.10
N ALA A 174 12.87 -9.71 -22.18
CA ALA A 174 13.39 -8.48 -22.76
C ALA A 174 12.29 -7.68 -23.45
N GLN A 175 12.42 -6.35 -23.47
CA GLN A 175 11.49 -5.42 -24.12
C GLN A 175 10.04 -5.65 -23.69
N SER A 176 9.82 -5.86 -22.39
CA SER A 176 8.51 -6.10 -21.81
C SER A 176 8.34 -5.30 -20.52
N THR A 177 7.18 -4.69 -20.37
CA THR A 177 6.72 -4.09 -19.11
C THR A 177 5.51 -4.88 -18.63
N ASP A 178 5.55 -5.32 -17.38
CA ASP A 178 4.61 -6.30 -16.84
C ASP A 178 4.02 -5.83 -15.51
N CYS A 179 2.71 -5.99 -15.36
CA CYS A 179 1.97 -5.58 -14.17
C CYS A 179 1.21 -6.75 -13.56
N ILE A 180 0.79 -6.54 -12.32
CA ILE A 180 -0.11 -7.43 -11.57
C ILE A 180 -0.94 -6.58 -10.62
N ARG A 181 -2.23 -6.92 -10.48
CA ARG A 181 -3.13 -6.26 -9.52
C ARG A 181 -3.26 -7.05 -8.23
N GLY A 182 -3.60 -6.35 -7.15
CA GLY A 182 -4.08 -6.96 -5.91
C GLY A 182 -5.44 -7.63 -6.11
N LYS A 183 -5.80 -8.59 -5.25
CA LYS A 183 -7.08 -9.32 -5.33
C LYS A 183 -8.31 -8.44 -5.08
N VAL A 184 -8.18 -7.47 -4.18
CA VAL A 184 -9.31 -6.65 -3.72
C VAL A 184 -9.24 -5.26 -4.34
N GLY A 185 -10.35 -4.85 -4.94
CA GLY A 185 -10.56 -3.47 -5.39
C GLY A 185 -11.33 -2.69 -4.34
N PHE A 186 -10.77 -1.56 -3.91
CA PHE A 186 -11.32 -0.68 -2.87
C PHE A 186 -12.28 0.34 -3.47
N THR A 187 -13.35 0.66 -2.73
CA THR A 187 -14.41 1.59 -3.16
C THR A 187 -14.79 2.64 -2.11
N LYS A 188 -14.39 2.42 -0.85
CA LYS A 188 -14.65 3.27 0.31
C LYS A 188 -13.58 3.03 1.36
N GLY A 189 -13.43 3.94 2.32
CA GLY A 189 -12.49 3.82 3.43
C GLY A 189 -11.05 4.21 3.06
N MET A 190 -10.22 4.28 4.09
CA MET A 190 -8.77 4.45 3.97
C MET A 190 -8.09 3.09 4.05
N HIS A 191 -7.15 2.84 3.15
CA HIS A 191 -6.41 1.58 3.04
C HIS A 191 -4.91 1.86 2.96
N CYS A 192 -4.13 1.06 3.67
CA CYS A 192 -2.67 1.17 3.67
C CYS A 192 -2.04 -0.20 3.43
N TRP A 193 -1.06 -0.23 2.54
CA TRP A 193 -0.23 -1.42 2.31
C TRP A 193 1.24 -1.02 2.13
N GLU A 194 2.13 -1.90 2.55
CA GLU A 194 3.57 -1.79 2.34
C GLU A 194 3.96 -2.48 1.04
N ILE A 195 4.80 -1.83 0.26
CA ILE A 195 5.54 -2.44 -0.85
C ILE A 195 6.97 -2.68 -0.41
N CYS A 196 7.46 -3.90 -0.63
CA CYS A 196 8.86 -4.25 -0.49
C CYS A 196 9.40 -4.57 -1.89
N TRP A 197 10.20 -3.65 -2.43
CA TRP A 197 10.81 -3.77 -3.75
C TRP A 197 12.25 -3.30 -3.69
N SER A 198 13.18 -4.26 -3.79
CA SER A 198 14.61 -3.97 -3.75
C SER A 198 15.00 -2.90 -4.77
N THR A 199 15.68 -1.87 -4.30
CA THR A 199 16.29 -0.79 -5.11
C THR A 199 17.14 -1.34 -6.26
N ARG A 200 17.82 -2.46 -6.05
CA ARG A 200 18.66 -3.15 -7.05
C ARG A 200 17.86 -3.91 -8.11
N GLN A 201 16.54 -4.06 -7.95
CA GLN A 201 15.67 -4.82 -8.84
C GLN A 201 14.59 -3.95 -9.52
N ARG A 202 14.79 -2.64 -9.59
CA ARG A 202 13.83 -1.69 -10.19
C ARG A 202 14.01 -1.51 -11.69
N GLY A 203 15.26 -1.50 -12.15
CA GLY A 203 15.58 -1.23 -13.54
C GLY A 203 15.20 0.18 -13.99
N THR A 204 14.87 0.33 -15.27
CA THR A 204 14.61 1.65 -15.88
C THR A 204 13.24 2.21 -15.57
N HIS A 205 12.25 1.38 -15.24
CA HIS A 205 10.87 1.80 -14.95
C HIS A 205 10.30 0.90 -13.84
N ALA A 206 10.15 1.49 -12.66
CA ALA A 206 9.52 0.84 -11.50
C ALA A 206 8.42 1.75 -11.00
N VAL A 207 7.17 1.36 -11.25
CA VAL A 207 6.01 2.22 -10.95
C VAL A 207 5.09 1.50 -9.99
N VAL A 208 4.62 2.21 -8.98
CA VAL A 208 3.67 1.72 -7.96
C VAL A 208 2.46 2.64 -7.89
N GLY A 209 1.27 2.07 -7.76
CA GLY A 209 0.08 2.87 -7.49
C GLY A 209 -1.21 2.07 -7.49
N VAL A 210 -2.24 2.61 -8.14
CA VAL A 210 -3.57 2.01 -8.21
C VAL A 210 -4.14 2.03 -9.62
N ALA A 211 -5.03 1.11 -9.92
CA ALA A 211 -5.67 0.99 -11.23
C ALA A 211 -7.11 0.51 -11.13
N THR A 212 -7.90 0.80 -12.17
CA THR A 212 -9.17 0.11 -12.44
C THR A 212 -8.90 -1.32 -12.95
N ALA A 213 -9.96 -2.12 -13.07
CA ALA A 213 -9.87 -3.45 -13.68
C ALA A 213 -9.50 -3.39 -15.18
N ASP A 214 -9.78 -2.25 -15.84
CA ASP A 214 -9.58 -2.07 -17.28
C ASP A 214 -8.14 -1.66 -17.65
N ALA A 215 -7.31 -1.30 -16.67
CA ALA A 215 -5.92 -0.94 -16.94
C ALA A 215 -5.15 -2.11 -17.57
N PRO A 216 -4.36 -1.88 -18.63
CA PRO A 216 -3.57 -2.94 -19.27
C PRO A 216 -2.48 -3.45 -18.33
N LEU A 217 -2.27 -4.76 -18.32
CA LEU A 217 -1.26 -5.39 -17.45
C LEU A 217 0.05 -5.74 -18.15
N HIS A 218 0.14 -5.52 -19.46
CA HIS A 218 1.34 -5.80 -20.24
C HIS A 218 1.50 -4.79 -21.36
N SER A 219 2.75 -4.49 -21.71
CA SER A 219 3.09 -3.77 -22.92
C SER A 219 4.47 -4.19 -23.43
N VAL A 220 4.62 -4.18 -24.75
CA VAL A 220 5.92 -4.27 -25.40
C VAL A 220 6.73 -3.00 -25.13
N GLY A 221 8.05 -3.16 -24.98
CA GLY A 221 9.01 -2.10 -24.64
C GLY A 221 9.10 -1.83 -23.14
N TYR A 222 10.12 -1.05 -22.76
CA TYR A 222 10.31 -0.58 -21.39
C TYR A 222 9.74 0.83 -21.22
N HIS A 223 8.69 0.98 -20.44
CA HIS A 223 8.10 2.28 -20.12
C HIS A 223 7.29 2.25 -18.81
N SER A 224 6.85 3.41 -18.34
CA SER A 224 6.01 3.55 -17.15
C SER A 224 4.55 3.20 -17.48
N LEU A 225 4.22 1.89 -17.48
CA LEU A 225 2.91 1.40 -17.91
C LEU A 225 1.78 1.78 -16.93
N VAL A 226 1.99 1.66 -15.61
CA VAL A 226 1.03 2.22 -14.64
C VAL A 226 1.09 3.75 -14.73
N GLY A 227 -0.06 4.38 -14.94
CA GLY A 227 -0.18 5.82 -15.19
C GLY A 227 -0.16 6.22 -16.68
N SER A 228 0.04 5.26 -17.59
CA SER A 228 0.06 5.53 -19.05
C SER A 228 -1.30 5.80 -19.68
N THR A 229 -2.38 5.48 -18.95
CA THR A 229 -3.77 5.67 -19.35
C THR A 229 -4.55 6.31 -18.21
N ASP A 230 -5.77 6.74 -18.51
CA ASP A 230 -6.78 7.23 -17.56
C ASP A 230 -7.28 6.16 -16.56
N ASN A 231 -6.93 4.90 -16.79
CA ASN A 231 -7.33 3.76 -15.96
C ASN A 231 -6.35 3.45 -14.82
N SER A 232 -5.26 4.21 -14.68
CA SER A 232 -4.26 3.98 -13.64
C SER A 232 -3.56 5.26 -13.19
N TRP A 233 -3.03 5.23 -11.96
CA TRP A 233 -2.31 6.31 -11.30
C TRP A 233 -1.04 5.71 -10.67
N GLY A 234 0.13 6.19 -11.05
CA GLY A 234 1.41 5.58 -10.68
C GLY A 234 2.51 6.56 -10.32
N TRP A 235 3.31 6.20 -9.33
CA TRP A 235 4.55 6.88 -8.98
C TRP A 235 5.74 6.08 -9.50
N ASP A 236 6.48 6.65 -10.46
CA ASP A 236 7.74 6.10 -10.93
C ASP A 236 8.85 6.42 -9.92
N LEU A 237 9.31 5.37 -9.25
CA LEU A 237 10.25 5.46 -8.13
C LEU A 237 11.64 5.94 -8.55
N GLY A 238 12.04 5.67 -9.80
CA GLY A 238 13.36 6.05 -10.31
C GLY A 238 13.40 7.47 -10.85
N ARG A 239 12.29 7.95 -11.39
CA ARG A 239 12.16 9.32 -11.93
C ARG A 239 11.58 10.32 -10.94
N ASN A 240 11.09 9.85 -9.80
CA ASN A 240 10.33 10.64 -8.84
C ASN A 240 9.18 11.40 -9.52
N LYS A 241 8.47 10.74 -10.44
CA LYS A 241 7.38 11.33 -11.22
C LYS A 241 6.08 10.59 -11.06
N LEU A 242 4.99 11.35 -10.94
CA LEU A 242 3.63 10.86 -10.93
C LEU A 242 3.09 10.85 -12.36
N TYR A 243 2.48 9.73 -12.75
CA TYR A 243 1.86 9.55 -14.04
C TYR A 243 0.39 9.14 -13.89
N HIS A 244 -0.46 9.80 -14.66
CA HIS A 244 -1.86 9.46 -14.87
C HIS A 244 -2.26 10.02 -16.23
N ASP A 245 -2.79 9.18 -17.11
CA ASP A 245 -3.05 9.54 -18.51
C ASP A 245 -1.84 10.22 -19.19
N SER A 246 -0.64 9.64 -19.02
CA SER A 246 0.62 10.29 -19.43
C SER A 246 0.78 10.47 -20.95
N LYS A 247 -0.11 9.89 -21.76
CA LYS A 247 -0.21 10.20 -23.18
C LYS A 247 -0.72 11.62 -23.43
N ASN A 248 -1.53 12.15 -22.52
CA ASN A 248 -2.16 13.47 -22.62
C ASN A 248 -1.66 14.44 -21.53
N SER A 249 -1.02 13.95 -20.48
CA SER A 249 -0.49 14.76 -19.38
C SER A 249 1.02 14.55 -19.16
N SER A 250 1.74 15.62 -18.87
CA SER A 250 3.14 15.51 -18.44
C SER A 250 3.19 15.08 -16.97
N GLY A 251 4.02 14.10 -16.65
CA GLY A 251 4.19 13.67 -15.26
C GLY A 251 4.75 14.78 -14.36
N SER A 252 4.28 14.83 -13.12
CA SER A 252 4.67 15.84 -12.11
C SER A 252 5.69 15.27 -11.12
N LEU A 253 6.60 16.09 -10.60
CA LEU A 253 7.57 15.64 -9.58
C LEU A 253 6.87 15.26 -8.27
N TYR A 254 7.37 14.22 -7.61
CA TYR A 254 6.90 13.77 -6.31
C TYR A 254 8.03 13.12 -5.49
N PRO A 255 8.29 13.59 -4.25
CA PRO A 255 7.54 14.61 -3.49
C PRO A 255 7.52 15.99 -4.16
N ALA A 256 6.45 16.77 -3.96
CA ALA A 256 6.26 18.05 -4.65
C ALA A 256 7.31 19.11 -4.28
N SER A 257 7.95 18.94 -3.12
CA SER A 257 9.03 19.80 -2.63
C SER A 257 10.40 19.46 -3.23
N LEU A 258 10.51 18.38 -4.01
CA LEU A 258 11.75 17.99 -4.69
C LEU A 258 12.10 19.01 -5.78
N LYS A 259 13.33 19.54 -5.75
CA LYS A 259 13.82 20.39 -6.84
C LYS A 259 14.16 19.56 -8.08
N PRO A 260 14.08 20.12 -9.29
CA PRO A 260 14.33 19.35 -10.53
C PRO A 260 15.70 18.67 -10.63
N ASP A 261 16.70 19.18 -9.92
CA ASP A 261 18.07 18.69 -9.84
C ASP A 261 18.32 17.73 -8.66
N GLU A 262 17.36 17.60 -7.75
CA GLU A 262 17.43 16.70 -6.61
C GLU A 262 16.84 15.33 -6.95
N THR A 263 17.54 14.26 -6.55
CA THR A 263 17.05 12.89 -6.70
C THR A 263 16.61 12.33 -5.36
N PHE A 264 15.37 11.83 -5.28
CA PHE A 264 14.85 11.20 -4.07
C PHE A 264 14.92 9.67 -4.18
N ILE A 265 15.84 9.07 -3.43
CA ILE A 265 16.01 7.61 -3.42
C ILE A 265 14.97 6.98 -2.51
N VAL A 266 13.98 6.32 -3.10
CA VAL A 266 12.99 5.54 -2.34
C VAL A 266 13.66 4.26 -1.79
N PRO A 267 13.62 3.97 -0.48
CA PRO A 267 14.17 2.74 0.09
C PRO A 267 13.40 1.49 -0.35
N ASP A 268 13.90 0.32 0.01
CA ASP A 268 13.30 -0.97 -0.38
C ASP A 268 11.86 -1.13 0.14
N LYS A 269 11.53 -0.54 1.30
CA LYS A 269 10.19 -0.62 1.93
C LYS A 269 9.58 0.77 2.06
N PHE A 270 8.32 0.89 1.66
CA PHE A 270 7.54 2.11 1.82
C PHE A 270 6.05 1.78 1.80
N LEU A 271 5.23 2.72 2.27
CA LEU A 271 3.77 2.56 2.33
C LEU A 271 3.08 3.30 1.21
N VAL A 272 1.99 2.70 0.75
CA VAL A 272 1.01 3.28 -0.15
C VAL A 272 -0.28 3.48 0.64
N VAL A 273 -0.87 4.67 0.54
CA VAL A 273 -2.06 5.05 1.29
C VAL A 273 -3.13 5.53 0.31
N LEU A 274 -4.21 4.77 0.20
CA LEU A 274 -5.37 5.08 -0.61
C LEU A 274 -6.54 5.46 0.29
N ASP A 275 -7.00 6.70 0.19
CA ASP A 275 -8.22 7.16 0.85
C ASP A 275 -9.34 7.27 -0.19
N MET A 276 -10.27 6.32 -0.20
CA MET A 276 -11.41 6.32 -1.13
C MET A 276 -12.54 7.26 -0.70
N ASP A 277 -12.54 7.72 0.56
CA ASP A 277 -13.54 8.67 1.07
C ASP A 277 -13.24 10.08 0.55
N GLU A 278 -11.97 10.47 0.65
CA GLU A 278 -11.41 11.72 0.11
C GLU A 278 -11.03 11.60 -1.38
N GLY A 279 -10.89 10.37 -1.88
CA GLY A 279 -10.50 10.09 -3.26
C GLY A 279 -9.05 10.50 -3.54
N THR A 280 -8.12 10.14 -2.66
CA THR A 280 -6.70 10.49 -2.76
C THR A 280 -5.76 9.28 -2.67
N LEU A 281 -4.60 9.38 -3.33
CA LEU A 281 -3.48 8.44 -3.21
C LEU A 281 -2.25 9.21 -2.70
N SER A 282 -1.53 8.61 -1.76
CA SER A 282 -0.33 9.18 -1.15
C SER A 282 0.65 8.09 -0.71
N PHE A 283 1.86 8.50 -0.32
CA PHE A 283 2.94 7.58 0.05
C PHE A 283 3.61 8.00 1.35
N VAL A 284 4.10 7.01 2.11
CA VAL A 284 4.92 7.23 3.31
C VAL A 284 6.25 6.50 3.14
N VAL A 285 7.35 7.23 3.27
CA VAL A 285 8.71 6.69 3.12
C VAL A 285 9.50 7.01 4.38
N ASP A 286 10.17 6.00 4.96
CA ASP A 286 10.94 6.14 6.21
C ASP A 286 10.17 6.84 7.34
N GLY A 287 8.86 6.58 7.42
CA GLY A 287 7.99 7.18 8.42
C GLY A 287 7.66 8.66 8.17
N GLN A 288 7.94 9.19 6.98
CA GLN A 288 7.55 10.54 6.55
C GLN A 288 6.42 10.50 5.52
N TYR A 289 5.37 11.30 5.75
CA TYR A 289 4.29 11.48 4.78
C TYR A 289 4.75 12.42 3.67
N LEU A 290 4.58 12.02 2.41
CA LEU A 290 5.12 12.76 1.24
C LEU A 290 4.08 13.67 0.56
N GLY A 291 2.93 13.87 1.19
CA GLY A 291 1.82 14.63 0.62
C GLY A 291 0.91 13.80 -0.29
N ILE A 292 -0.05 14.46 -0.90
CA ILE A 292 -1.02 13.84 -1.81
C ILE A 292 -0.41 13.74 -3.20
N ALA A 293 -0.32 12.52 -3.73
CA ALA A 293 0.13 12.26 -5.09
C ALA A 293 -1.00 12.47 -6.11
N PHE A 294 -2.18 11.91 -5.84
CA PHE A 294 -3.32 12.00 -6.76
C PHE A 294 -4.62 12.33 -6.01
N ARG A 295 -5.54 12.99 -6.72
CA ARG A 295 -6.91 13.30 -6.28
C ARG A 295 -7.91 12.82 -7.33
N GLY A 296 -9.20 12.90 -7.02
CA GLY A 296 -10.28 12.55 -7.97
C GLY A 296 -10.53 11.05 -8.10
N LEU A 297 -10.16 10.27 -7.09
CA LEU A 297 -10.30 8.81 -7.08
C LEU A 297 -11.65 8.31 -6.56
N LYS A 298 -12.47 9.22 -6.01
CA LYS A 298 -13.77 8.90 -5.42
C LYS A 298 -14.74 8.30 -6.45
N GLY A 299 -15.56 7.35 -6.01
CA GLY A 299 -16.56 6.68 -6.86
C GLY A 299 -15.98 5.63 -7.81
N LYS A 300 -14.67 5.36 -7.75
CA LYS A 300 -14.01 4.31 -8.54
C LYS A 300 -13.87 3.03 -7.71
N LYS A 301 -13.57 1.91 -8.40
CA LYS A 301 -13.07 0.68 -7.77
C LYS A 301 -11.60 0.51 -8.14
N LEU A 302 -10.71 0.66 -7.16
CA LEU A 302 -9.27 0.75 -7.39
C LEU A 302 -8.51 -0.39 -6.73
N TYR A 303 -7.61 -1.00 -7.50
CA TYR A 303 -6.79 -2.13 -7.10
C TYR A 303 -5.34 -1.66 -6.95
N PRO A 304 -4.60 -2.14 -5.92
CA PRO A 304 -3.14 -1.99 -5.89
C PRO A 304 -2.53 -2.56 -7.16
N ILE A 305 -1.55 -1.86 -7.73
CA ILE A 305 -0.86 -2.30 -8.95
C ILE A 305 0.59 -1.83 -8.95
N VAL A 306 1.46 -2.59 -9.63
CA VAL A 306 2.81 -2.14 -10.00
C VAL A 306 3.08 -2.48 -11.47
N SER A 307 3.97 -1.73 -12.12
CA SER A 307 4.59 -2.14 -13.40
C SER A 307 6.10 -2.28 -13.23
N ALA A 308 6.64 -3.42 -13.65
CA ALA A 308 8.05 -3.77 -13.54
C ALA A 308 8.65 -4.17 -14.89
N VAL A 309 9.94 -3.85 -15.07
CA VAL A 309 10.73 -4.18 -16.28
C VAL A 309 11.96 -5.05 -15.98
N TRP A 310 12.34 -5.18 -14.71
CA TRP A 310 13.55 -5.88 -14.32
C TRP A 310 13.36 -7.41 -14.36
N GLY A 311 14.31 -8.13 -14.92
CA GLY A 311 14.28 -9.59 -14.93
C GLY A 311 14.56 -10.14 -13.52
N HIS A 312 13.79 -11.13 -13.08
CA HIS A 312 13.92 -11.74 -11.76
C HIS A 312 13.64 -10.80 -10.58
N CYS A 313 12.98 -9.66 -10.80
CA CYS A 313 12.55 -8.85 -9.67
C CYS A 313 11.47 -9.59 -8.87
N GLU A 314 11.56 -9.45 -7.56
CA GLU A 314 10.54 -9.93 -6.62
C GLU A 314 9.97 -8.73 -5.86
N ILE A 315 8.63 -8.62 -5.86
CA ILE A 315 7.94 -7.52 -5.19
C ILE A 315 6.89 -8.09 -4.24
N THR A 316 7.06 -7.78 -2.96
CA THR A 316 6.12 -8.15 -1.90
C THR A 316 5.13 -7.02 -1.63
N MET A 317 3.85 -7.36 -1.45
CA MET A 317 2.85 -6.46 -0.92
C MET A 317 2.27 -6.99 0.39
N ARG A 318 2.35 -6.19 1.45
CA ARG A 318 1.77 -6.50 2.77
C ARG A 318 0.69 -5.49 3.11
N TYR A 319 -0.56 -5.95 3.20
CA TYR A 319 -1.64 -5.10 3.67
C TYR A 319 -1.44 -4.75 5.15
N ILE A 320 -1.45 -3.46 5.49
CA ILE A 320 -1.23 -2.97 6.85
C ILE A 320 -2.55 -2.89 7.59
N GLY A 321 -3.58 -2.34 6.96
CA GLY A 321 -4.88 -2.13 7.59
C GLY A 321 -5.77 -1.21 6.79
N GLY A 322 -6.99 -1.05 7.27
CA GLY A 322 -7.94 -0.09 6.72
C GLY A 322 -8.81 0.53 7.80
N LEU A 323 -9.38 1.67 7.48
CA LEU A 323 -10.37 2.39 8.28
C LEU A 323 -11.62 2.59 7.44
N ASP A 324 -12.76 2.17 7.96
CA ASP A 324 -14.04 2.49 7.35
C ASP A 324 -14.32 4.01 7.41
N PRO A 325 -15.22 4.53 6.54
CA PRO A 325 -15.66 5.92 6.57
C PRO A 325 -16.42 6.31 7.85
N GLU A 326 -16.88 5.32 8.63
CA GLU A 326 -17.66 5.56 9.83
C GLU A 326 -16.82 6.12 10.98
N PRO A 327 -17.41 6.92 11.88
CA PRO A 327 -16.73 7.39 13.06
C PRO A 327 -16.21 6.20 13.87
N LEU A 328 -14.95 6.27 14.28
CA LEU A 328 -14.38 5.21 15.10
C LEU A 328 -15.07 5.14 16.47
N PRO A 329 -15.18 3.93 17.05
CA PRO A 329 -15.69 3.77 18.40
C PRO A 329 -14.94 4.67 19.37
N LEU A 330 -15.65 5.24 20.35
CA LEU A 330 -15.04 6.08 21.40
C LEU A 330 -13.86 5.39 22.09
N MET A 331 -13.95 4.06 22.25
CA MET A 331 -12.86 3.26 22.77
C MET A 331 -11.59 3.38 21.91
N ASP A 332 -11.65 3.33 20.59
CA ASP A 332 -10.43 3.45 19.78
C ASP A 332 -9.82 4.86 19.83
N LEU A 333 -10.67 5.88 19.92
CA LEU A 333 -10.26 7.27 20.11
C LEU A 333 -9.55 7.46 21.45
N CYS A 334 -10.15 6.99 22.55
CA CYS A 334 -9.56 7.07 23.89
C CYS A 334 -8.23 6.32 23.97
N ARG A 335 -8.16 5.09 23.44
CA ARG A 335 -6.93 4.29 23.37
C ARG A 335 -5.80 5.08 22.71
N ARG A 336 -6.09 5.70 21.56
CA ARG A 336 -5.12 6.50 20.81
C ARG A 336 -4.59 7.66 21.63
N VAL A 337 -5.47 8.50 22.18
CA VAL A 337 -5.07 9.69 22.94
C VAL A 337 -4.18 9.30 24.12
N ILE A 338 -4.54 8.23 24.84
CA ILE A 338 -3.73 7.71 25.94
C ILE A 338 -2.35 7.24 25.43
N ARG A 339 -2.29 6.44 24.37
CA ARG A 339 -1.01 5.96 23.80
C ARG A 339 -0.13 7.10 23.30
N GLN A 340 -0.72 8.14 22.71
CA GLN A 340 0.02 9.34 22.27
C GLN A 340 0.65 10.07 23.46
N LYS A 341 -0.08 10.21 24.57
CA LYS A 341 0.43 10.84 25.79
C LYS A 341 1.52 10.02 26.49
N ILE A 342 1.39 8.68 26.50
CA ILE A 342 2.43 7.78 27.05
C ILE A 342 3.69 7.78 26.17
N GLY A 343 3.50 7.91 24.85
CA GLY A 343 4.54 7.85 23.84
C GLY A 343 4.87 6.42 23.41
N LYS A 344 5.46 6.28 22.22
CA LYS A 344 5.76 4.97 21.61
C LYS A 344 6.97 4.26 22.23
N ALA A 345 7.95 5.01 22.74
CA ALA A 345 9.14 4.44 23.35
C ALA A 345 8.80 3.80 24.70
N GLN A 346 9.17 2.52 24.85
CA GLN A 346 8.91 1.72 26.04
C GLN A 346 7.42 1.68 26.42
N LEU A 347 6.51 1.71 25.42
CA LEU A 347 5.07 1.77 25.66
C LEU A 347 4.59 0.64 26.57
N GLU A 348 5.08 -0.59 26.39
CA GLU A 348 4.70 -1.73 27.22
C GLU A 348 5.11 -1.54 28.68
N GLU A 349 6.37 -1.21 28.93
CA GLU A 349 6.89 -0.97 30.27
C GLU A 349 6.13 0.16 30.97
N LYS A 350 5.89 1.27 30.26
CA LYS A 350 5.12 2.40 30.78
C LYS A 350 3.68 2.02 31.09
N VAL A 351 3.01 1.28 30.22
CA VAL A 351 1.62 0.84 30.47
C VAL A 351 1.57 -0.11 31.65
N MET A 352 2.55 -1.00 31.81
CA MET A 352 2.65 -1.92 32.95
C MET A 352 3.00 -1.20 34.26
N SER A 353 3.72 -0.07 34.21
CA SER A 353 3.99 0.75 35.39
C SER A 353 2.78 1.59 35.82
N LEU A 354 1.81 1.82 34.93
CA LEU A 354 0.54 2.40 35.34
C LEU A 354 -0.21 1.39 36.20
N GLN A 355 -0.64 1.82 37.39
CA GLN A 355 -1.48 1.04 38.31
C GLN A 355 -2.92 0.90 37.78
N LEU A 356 -3.08 0.51 36.53
CA LEU A 356 -4.34 0.31 35.85
C LEU A 356 -4.79 -1.16 35.99
N PRO A 357 -6.10 -1.43 36.06
CA PRO A 357 -6.62 -2.78 35.94
C PRO A 357 -6.08 -3.51 34.70
N GLN A 358 -5.82 -4.82 34.84
CA GLN A 358 -5.26 -5.65 33.75
C GLN A 358 -6.04 -5.54 32.44
N ALA A 359 -7.36 -5.40 32.51
CA ALA A 359 -8.21 -5.21 31.34
C ALA A 359 -7.84 -3.96 30.53
N LEU A 360 -7.55 -2.84 31.21
CA LEU A 360 -7.13 -1.59 30.57
C LEU A 360 -5.71 -1.67 30.02
N GLN A 361 -4.79 -2.34 30.73
CA GLN A 361 -3.44 -2.58 30.22
C GLN A 361 -3.46 -3.42 28.94
N THR A 362 -4.22 -4.52 28.93
CA THR A 362 -4.43 -5.38 27.74
C THR A 362 -5.05 -4.58 26.60
N TYR A 363 -6.06 -3.77 26.88
CA TYR A 363 -6.71 -2.90 25.91
C TYR A 363 -5.74 -1.86 25.32
N LEU A 364 -4.90 -1.20 26.11
CA LEU A 364 -3.92 -0.21 25.63
C LEU A 364 -2.82 -0.84 24.77
N LEU A 365 -2.49 -2.11 25.02
CA LEU A 365 -1.48 -2.86 24.28
C LEU A 365 -2.03 -3.66 23.09
N TYR A 366 -3.32 -3.52 22.75
CA TYR A 366 -4.01 -4.31 21.72
C TYR A 366 -3.89 -5.83 21.92
N ARG A 367 -3.81 -6.28 23.17
CA ARG A 367 -3.74 -7.71 23.53
C ARG A 367 -5.13 -8.35 23.69
N ASP A 368 -6.19 -7.57 23.44
CA ASP A 368 -7.59 -7.98 23.45
C ASP A 368 -8.03 -8.67 22.16
N ARG A 369 -7.25 -8.53 21.08
CA ARG A 369 -7.51 -9.19 19.80
C ARG A 369 -7.09 -10.66 19.86
N ARG A 370 -8.07 -11.58 19.85
CA ARG A 370 -7.86 -13.00 19.56
C ARG A 370 -7.97 -13.27 18.07
#